data_AF-A0A9D8AW32-F1
#
_entry.id   AF-A0A9D8AW32-F1
#
_cell.length_a   1.000
_cell.length_b   1.000
_cell.length_c   1.000
_cell.angle_alpha   90.00
_cell.angle_beta   90.00
_cell.angle_gamma   90.00
#
_symmetry.space_group_name_H-M   'P 1'
#
loop_
_entity.id
_entity.type
_entity.pdbx_description
1 polymer ?
#
loop_
_entity_poly.entity_id
_entity_poly.type
_entity_poly.pdbx_seq_one_letter_code
_entity_poly.pdbx_strand_id
1 'polypeptide(L)'
;MDIRITDEKLVQQIERIAQREGCPEDQVIARALRLYEQRAEATGTSSFLLAISGLGSSGQGDVAERDEEILATETDAVRGWRLERDES
;
A
#
# COMPACT_ATOMS: atom_id res chain seq x y z
N MET A 1 5.05 -33.63 3.21
CA MET A 1 4.46 -32.89 2.07
C MET A 1 5.66 -32.26 1.39
N ASP A 2 6.04 -32.76 0.21
CA ASP A 2 7.33 -32.42 -0.38
C ASP A 2 7.14 -31.35 -1.46
N ILE A 3 7.87 -30.25 -1.35
CA ILE A 3 7.89 -29.19 -2.36
C ILE A 3 9.03 -29.50 -3.33
N ARG A 4 8.71 -29.54 -4.62
CA ARG A 4 9.69 -29.78 -5.69
C ARG A 4 9.81 -28.52 -6.55
N ILE A 5 11.03 -27.99 -6.66
CA ILE A 5 11.36 -26.90 -7.56
C ILE A 5 11.85 -27.52 -8.87
N THR A 6 11.07 -27.38 -9.95
CA THR A 6 11.40 -27.95 -11.27
C THR A 6 11.99 -26.91 -12.24
N ASP A 7 11.96 -25.63 -11.88
CA ASP A 7 12.54 -24.58 -12.70
C ASP A 7 14.06 -24.62 -12.62
N GLU A 8 14.69 -24.99 -13.73
CA GLU A 8 16.14 -25.18 -13.82
C GLU A 8 16.91 -23.86 -13.58
N LYS A 9 16.38 -22.73 -14.06
CA LYS A 9 17.04 -21.43 -13.87
C LYS A 9 17.04 -21.02 -12.41
N LEU A 10 15.94 -21.27 -11.71
CA LEU A 10 15.82 -21.00 -10.28
C LEU A 10 16.77 -21.87 -9.47
N VAL A 11 16.86 -23.17 -9.78
CA VAL A 11 17.81 -24.09 -9.13
C VAL A 11 19.24 -23.61 -9.31
N GLN A 12 19.66 -23.33 -10.55
CA GLN A 12 21.00 -22.80 -10.84
C GLN A 12 21.28 -21.47 -10.13
N GLN A 13 20.26 -20.62 -9.96
CA GLN A 13 20.41 -19.36 -9.26
C GLN A 13 20.60 -19.56 -7.75
N ILE A 14 19.88 -20.50 -7.14
CA ILE A 14 20.05 -20.86 -5.73
C ILE A 14 21.46 -21.38 -5.48
N GLU A 15 21.91 -22.35 -6.29
CA GLU A 15 23.26 -22.93 -6.21
C GLU A 15 24.35 -21.85 -6.34
N ARG A 16 24.20 -20.93 -7.31
CA ARG A 16 25.16 -19.84 -7.51
C ARG A 16 25.25 -18.92 -6.29
N ILE A 17 24.12 -18.61 -5.66
CA ILE A 17 24.08 -17.75 -4.47
C ILE A 17 24.70 -18.48 -3.28
N ALA A 18 24.31 -19.74 -3.05
CA ALA A 18 24.85 -20.61 -2.02
C ALA A 18 26.38 -20.69 -2.11
N GLN A 19 26.91 -20.94 -3.31
CA GLN A 19 28.35 -21.04 -3.55
C GLN A 19 29.08 -19.71 -3.34
N ARG A 20 28.49 -18.59 -3.77
CA ARG A 20 29.09 -17.25 -3.57
C ARG A 20 29.15 -16.87 -2.09
N GLU A 21 28.15 -17.26 -1.32
CA GLU A 21 28.01 -16.87 0.09
C GLU A 21 28.55 -17.93 1.06
N GLY A 22 28.98 -19.09 0.55
CA GLY A 22 29.53 -20.18 1.35
C GLY A 22 28.49 -20.78 2.32
N CYS A 23 27.22 -20.75 1.94
CA CYS A 23 26.11 -21.26 2.75
C CYS A 23 25.33 -22.34 1.97
N PRO A 24 24.64 -23.26 2.66
CA PRO A 24 23.84 -24.28 2.01
C PRO A 24 22.57 -23.69 1.36
N GLU A 25 22.04 -24.38 0.35
CA GLU A 25 20.92 -23.94 -0.48
C GLU A 25 19.63 -23.72 0.32
N ASP A 26 19.42 -24.54 1.36
CA ASP A 26 18.28 -24.46 2.26
C ASP A 26 18.24 -23.10 3.01
N GLN A 27 19.39 -22.56 3.41
CA GLN A 27 19.49 -21.25 4.04
C GLN A 27 19.16 -20.12 3.07
N VAL A 28 19.55 -20.25 1.81
CA VAL A 28 19.21 -19.29 0.75
C VAL A 28 17.69 -19.23 0.58
N ILE A 29 17.04 -20.40 0.52
CA ILE A 29 15.59 -20.54 0.37
C ILE A 29 14.87 -19.98 1.62
N ALA A 30 15.30 -20.38 2.82
CA ALA A 30 14.71 -19.91 4.08
C ALA A 30 14.79 -18.38 4.21
N ARG A 31 15.91 -17.78 3.80
CA ARG A 31 16.07 -16.32 3.77
C ARG A 31 15.12 -15.66 2.76
N ALA A 32 15.00 -16.22 1.57
CA ALA A 32 14.10 -15.70 0.53
C ALA A 32 12.63 -15.73 0.99
N LEU A 33 12.19 -16.82 1.62
CA LEU A 33 10.84 -16.95 2.17
C LEU A 33 10.58 -15.89 3.25
N ARG A 34 11.50 -15.72 4.20
CA ARG A 34 11.39 -14.70 5.24
C ARG A 34 11.24 -13.28 4.67
N LEU A 35 12.03 -12.94 3.65
CA LEU A 35 11.96 -11.63 2.99
C LEU A 35 10.65 -11.44 2.24
N TYR A 36 10.12 -12.50 1.62
CA TYR A 36 8.83 -12.46 0.94
C TYR A 36 7.68 -12.21 1.94
N GLU A 37 7.66 -12.93 3.07
CA GLU A 37 6.66 -12.75 4.12
C GLU A 37 6.68 -11.33 4.70
N GLN A 38 7.86 -10.81 5.04
CA GLN A 38 8.02 -9.43 5.53
C GLN A 38 7.48 -8.40 4.54
N ARG A 39 7.71 -8.62 3.24
CA ARG A 39 7.20 -7.73 2.20
C ARG A 39 5.69 -7.86 2.04
N ALA A 40 5.16 -9.08 2.11
CA ALA A 40 3.72 -9.33 2.04
C ALA A 40 2.98 -8.63 3.19
N GLU A 41 3.50 -8.71 4.41
CA GLU A 41 2.98 -8.00 5.59
C GLU A 41 3.03 -6.48 5.40
N ALA A 42 4.14 -5.94 4.89
CA ALA A 42 4.28 -4.51 4.63
C ALA A 42 3.28 -4.00 3.56
N THR A 43 2.94 -4.83 2.57
CA THR A 43 1.97 -4.46 1.52
C THR A 43 0.51 -4.74 1.87
N GLY A 44 0.25 -5.61 2.85
CA GLY A 44 -1.09 -6.14 3.13
C GLY A 44 -2.01 -5.24 3.97
N THR A 45 -1.49 -4.24 4.67
CA THR A 45 -2.28 -3.52 5.69
C THR A 45 -2.26 -2.00 5.58
N SER A 46 -1.44 -1.41 4.70
CA SER A 46 -1.10 0.00 4.85
C SER A 46 -1.75 0.98 3.88
N SER A 47 -2.21 0.61 2.67
CA SER A 47 -2.47 1.71 1.71
C SER A 47 -3.83 2.41 1.87
N PHE A 48 -4.89 1.69 2.26
CA PHE A 48 -6.24 2.28 2.29
C PHE A 48 -6.57 2.92 3.65
N LEU A 49 -6.35 2.21 4.75
CA LEU A 49 -6.68 2.72 6.08
C LEU A 49 -5.74 3.84 6.54
N LEU A 50 -4.45 3.82 6.17
CA LEU A 50 -3.56 4.96 6.42
C LEU A 50 -3.85 6.14 5.48
N ALA A 51 -4.28 5.90 4.24
CA ALA A 51 -4.77 6.99 3.37
C ALA A 51 -6.02 7.67 3.97
N ILE A 52 -6.86 6.93 4.69
CA ILE A 52 -8.01 7.48 5.43
C ILE A 52 -7.59 8.17 6.73
N SER A 53 -6.47 7.81 7.36
CA SER A 53 -6.01 8.45 8.60
C SER A 53 -5.68 9.95 8.49
N GLY A 54 -5.63 10.48 7.25
CA GLY A 54 -5.56 11.92 6.96
C GLY A 54 -6.91 12.65 6.86
N LEU A 55 -8.04 11.94 6.93
CA LEU A 55 -9.37 12.55 7.05
C LEU A 55 -9.51 13.14 8.46
N GLY A 56 -9.73 14.45 8.53
CA GLY A 56 -9.84 15.20 9.79
C GLY A 56 -8.53 15.87 10.26
N SER A 57 -7.43 15.78 9.51
CA SER A 57 -6.16 16.42 9.86
C SER A 57 -6.01 17.88 9.40
N SER A 58 -7.07 18.52 8.91
CA SER A 58 -7.00 19.87 8.31
C SER A 58 -6.71 20.99 9.32
N GLY A 59 -6.63 20.67 10.63
CA GLY A 59 -6.50 21.66 11.70
C GLY A 59 -7.74 22.56 11.84
N GLN A 60 -8.78 22.28 11.06
CA GLN A 60 -10.06 22.94 11.11
C GLN A 60 -10.85 22.32 12.28
N GLY A 61 -11.32 23.15 13.21
CA GLY A 61 -12.13 22.71 14.35
C GLY A 61 -13.47 22.10 13.92
N ASP A 62 -14.25 21.63 14.89
CA ASP A 62 -15.56 21.02 14.63
C ASP A 62 -16.43 21.93 13.75
N VAL A 63 -16.77 21.41 12.57
CA VAL A 63 -17.52 22.12 11.53
C VAL A 63 -19.02 21.86 11.69
N ALA A 64 -19.42 20.89 12.52
CA ALA A 64 -20.81 20.47 12.66
C ALA A 64 -21.74 21.60 13.13
N GLU A 65 -21.23 22.50 13.98
CA GLU A 65 -21.99 23.64 14.54
C GLU A 65 -21.98 24.90 13.64
N ARG A 66 -21.29 24.87 12.50
CA ARG A 66 -21.12 26.01 11.58
C ARG A 66 -21.69 25.73 10.20
N ASP A 67 -22.55 24.73 10.09
CA ASP A 67 -23.17 24.29 8.84
C ASP A 67 -23.93 25.43 8.14
N GLU A 68 -24.76 26.19 8.85
CA GLU A 68 -25.53 27.31 8.28
C GLU A 68 -24.63 28.45 7.77
N GLU A 69 -23.56 28.78 8.51
CA GLU A 69 -22.60 29.81 8.11
C GLU A 69 -21.82 29.39 6.86
N ILE A 70 -21.43 28.12 6.79
CA ILE A 70 -20.68 27.56 5.65
C ILE A 70 -21.55 27.54 4.41
N LEU A 71 -22.76 27.01 4.52
CA LEU A 71 -23.73 26.99 3.43
C LEU A 71 -24.08 28.39 2.93
N ALA A 72 -24.09 29.40 3.80
CA ALA A 72 -24.30 30.80 3.41
C ALA A 72 -23.13 31.41 2.64
N THR A 73 -21.91 30.92 2.87
CA THR A 73 -20.69 31.39 2.18
C THR A 73 -20.33 30.60 0.93
N GLU A 74 -20.99 29.47 0.67
CA GLU A 74 -20.81 28.70 -0.56
C GLU A 74 -21.43 29.44 -1.75
N THR A 75 -20.56 29.85 -2.69
CA THR A 75 -20.87 30.73 -3.83
C THR A 75 -21.94 30.17 -4.80
N ASP A 76 -22.35 28.90 -4.69
CA ASP A 76 -23.43 28.32 -5.50
C ASP A 76 -24.20 27.19 -4.78
N ALA A 77 -25.11 27.58 -3.88
CA ALA A 77 -25.94 26.67 -3.07
C ALA A 77 -26.81 25.69 -3.89
N VAL A 78 -27.10 25.98 -5.17
CA VAL A 78 -27.98 25.14 -6.00
C VAL A 78 -27.18 24.06 -6.75
N ARG A 79 -25.88 24.25 -7.00
CA ARG A 79 -25.09 23.30 -7.79
C ARG A 79 -24.28 22.30 -6.97
N GLY A 80 -24.02 22.56 -5.69
CA GLY A 80 -23.22 21.68 -4.83
C GLY A 80 -21.82 21.39 -5.39
N TRP A 81 -21.17 20.34 -4.89
CA TRP A 81 -19.85 19.85 -5.35
C TRP A 81 -19.93 19.21 -6.75
N ARG A 82 -20.28 20.00 -7.77
CA ARG A 82 -20.19 19.54 -9.16
C ARG A 82 -18.78 19.76 -9.65
N LEU A 83 -18.20 18.69 -10.19
CA LEU A 83 -17.07 18.79 -11.11
C LEU A 83 -17.60 19.53 -12.34
N GLU A 84 -17.42 20.85 -12.39
CA GLU A 84 -17.56 21.62 -13.62
C GLU A 84 -16.62 20.94 -14.62
N ARG A 85 -17.20 20.20 -15.56
CA ARG A 85 -16.44 19.70 -16.69
C ARG A 85 -16.23 20.92 -17.56
N ASP A 86 -14.99 21.40 -17.53
CA ASP A 86 -14.49 22.46 -18.39
C ASP A 86 -14.75 22.05 -19.84
N GLU A 87 -15.84 22.54 -20.42
CA GLU A 87 -16.14 22.35 -21.84
C GLU A 87 -16.67 23.67 -22.44
N SER A 88 -15.72 24.36 -23.07
CA SER A 88 -15.79 25.33 -24.19
C SER A 88 -15.95 26.81 -23.88
#